data_AF-A0A3N0ANW1-F1
#
_entry.id   AF-A0A3N0ANW1-F1
#
_cell.length_a   1.000
_cell.length_b   1.000
_cell.length_c   1.000
_cell.angle_alpha   90.00
_cell.angle_beta   90.00
_cell.angle_gamma   90.00
#
_symmetry.space_group_name_H-M   'P 1'
#
loop_
_entity.id
_entity.type
_entity.pdbx_description
1 polymer ?
#
loop_
_entity_poly.entity_id
_entity_poly.type
_entity_poly.pdbx_seq_one_letter_code
_entity_poly.pdbx_strand_id
1 'polypeptide(L)'
;GDEAAEGAGGDAAKGPEKAGELFDGGHGTRRVGGTRPHGGGSRKIPERTNSFAKLYGYLEALFRETVDPARTMRKISIGFGNLVDADLATVDLFTDVAAADRERRRAEAVLAVKGKFGKNALIKGTSLKEHALGRERNTMVGGHHG
;
A
#
# COMPACT_ATOMS: atom_id res chain seq x y z
N GLY A 1 -38.03 36.88 -14.93
CA GLY A 1 -38.48 35.54 -14.54
C GLY A 1 -37.83 34.58 -15.50
N ASP A 2 -37.15 33.54 -15.07
CA ASP A 2 -37.15 32.92 -13.76
C ASP A 2 -35.85 32.11 -13.63
N GLU A 3 -35.28 32.11 -12.42
CA GLU A 3 -34.27 31.14 -11.98
C GLU A 3 -34.89 29.74 -11.87
N ALA A 4 -34.14 28.68 -12.16
CA ALA A 4 -34.21 27.44 -11.38
C ALA A 4 -33.04 26.51 -11.72
N ALA A 5 -32.17 26.32 -10.72
CA ALA A 5 -31.23 25.22 -10.62
C ALA A 5 -31.94 23.93 -10.16
N GLU A 6 -31.46 22.76 -10.59
CA GLU A 6 -31.58 21.46 -9.90
C GLU A 6 -30.84 20.40 -10.74
N GLY A 7 -30.11 19.42 -10.22
CA GLY A 7 -29.81 19.02 -8.86
C GLY A 7 -28.80 17.87 -8.92
N ALA A 8 -27.80 17.92 -8.05
CA ALA A 8 -26.81 16.86 -7.86
C ALA A 8 -27.50 15.63 -7.25
N GLY A 9 -27.41 14.49 -7.94
CA GLY A 9 -27.83 13.20 -7.39
C GLY A 9 -26.85 12.73 -6.33
N GLY A 10 -27.18 12.98 -5.06
CA GLY A 10 -26.47 12.44 -3.91
C GLY A 10 -26.64 10.93 -3.82
N ASP A 11 -25.52 10.21 -3.78
CA ASP A 11 -25.50 8.77 -3.53
C ASP A 11 -25.90 8.54 -2.06
N ALA A 12 -27.04 7.88 -1.89
CA ALA A 12 -27.71 7.73 -0.61
C ALA A 12 -26.82 6.97 0.39
N ALA A 13 -26.57 7.60 1.53
CA ALA A 13 -25.94 6.98 2.68
C ALA A 13 -26.69 5.70 3.09
N LYS A 14 -26.13 4.53 2.75
CA LYS A 14 -26.60 3.23 3.24
C LYS A 14 -26.36 3.18 4.75
N GLY A 15 -27.44 3.08 5.51
CA GLY A 15 -27.42 2.93 6.97
C GLY A 15 -26.64 1.70 7.46
N PRO A 16 -26.38 1.58 8.77
CA PRO A 16 -25.43 0.61 9.31
C PRO A 16 -25.96 -0.82 9.15
N GLU A 17 -25.38 -1.58 8.22
CA GLU A 17 -25.60 -3.02 8.13
C GLU A 17 -25.18 -3.69 9.45
N LYS A 18 -26.11 -4.43 10.06
CA LYS A 18 -25.93 -5.16 11.32
C LYS A 18 -24.56 -5.86 11.37
N ALA A 19 -23.83 -5.61 12.45
CA ALA A 19 -23.29 -6.60 13.39
C ALA A 19 -23.15 -8.11 13.02
N GLY A 20 -22.94 -8.56 11.78
CA GLY A 20 -22.76 -9.98 11.44
C GLY A 20 -21.78 -10.69 12.39
N GLU A 21 -22.09 -11.93 12.75
CA GLU A 21 -21.39 -12.73 13.75
C GLU A 21 -19.91 -12.92 13.40
N LEU A 22 -19.02 -12.85 14.39
CA LEU A 22 -17.59 -13.12 14.20
C LEU A 22 -17.33 -14.62 14.44
N PHE A 23 -16.88 -15.31 13.40
CA PHE A 23 -16.43 -16.70 13.44
C PHE A 23 -14.90 -16.76 13.57
N ASP A 24 -14.42 -17.48 14.57
CA ASP A 24 -13.01 -17.82 14.70
C ASP A 24 -12.74 -19.19 14.08
N GLY A 25 -11.95 -19.20 13.01
CA GLY A 25 -11.59 -20.42 12.28
C GLY A 25 -10.16 -20.88 12.52
N GLY A 26 -9.49 -20.41 13.59
CA GLY A 26 -8.08 -20.74 13.87
C GLY A 26 -7.06 -19.98 13.00
N HIS A 27 -7.53 -19.15 12.07
CA HIS A 27 -6.73 -18.23 11.25
C HIS A 27 -7.14 -16.77 11.49
N GLY A 28 -7.63 -16.48 12.70
CA GLY A 28 -8.19 -15.20 13.11
C GLY A 28 -9.68 -15.09 12.85
N THR A 29 -10.31 -14.14 13.56
CA THR A 29 -11.74 -13.89 13.50
C THR A 29 -12.15 -13.27 12.16
N ARG A 30 -13.22 -13.80 11.57
CA ARG A 30 -13.86 -13.28 10.35
C ARG A 30 -15.35 -13.13 10.58
N ARG A 31 -15.98 -12.16 9.93
CA ARG A 31 -17.44 -12.04 9.95
C ARG A 31 -18.09 -13.15 9.12
N VAL A 32 -19.18 -13.73 9.61
CA VAL A 32 -20.04 -14.71 8.93
C VAL A 32 -21.09 -13.95 8.12
N GLY A 33 -21.12 -14.20 6.80
CA GLY A 33 -22.09 -13.62 5.88
C GLY A 33 -21.79 -12.18 5.44
N GLY A 34 -22.06 -11.90 4.15
CA GLY A 34 -21.99 -10.58 3.53
C GLY A 34 -20.83 -10.41 2.53
N THR A 35 -21.14 -10.23 1.25
CA THR A 35 -20.20 -9.73 0.25
C THR A 35 -20.05 -8.23 0.47
N ARG A 36 -18.98 -7.81 1.15
CA ARG A 36 -18.61 -6.39 1.21
C ARG A 36 -17.59 -6.06 0.12
N PRO A 37 -17.64 -4.85 -0.46
CA PRO A 37 -16.63 -4.40 -1.40
C PRO A 37 -15.24 -4.39 -0.73
N HIS A 38 -14.22 -4.65 -1.57
CA HIS A 38 -12.82 -4.53 -1.17
C HIS A 38 -12.53 -3.09 -0.74
N GLY A 39 -11.78 -2.94 0.36
CA GLY A 39 -11.25 -1.63 0.75
C GLY A 39 -10.05 -1.28 -0.13
N GLY A 40 -9.97 -0.03 -0.57
CA GLY A 40 -8.86 0.47 -1.36
C GLY A 40 -9.30 1.46 -2.44
N GLY A 41 -8.32 1.96 -3.17
CA GLY A 41 -8.53 2.91 -4.26
C GLY A 41 -7.23 3.16 -5.01
N SER A 42 -7.29 4.06 -5.99
CA SER A 42 -6.14 4.57 -6.71
C SER A 42 -6.11 6.10 -6.62
N ARG A 43 -4.92 6.67 -6.64
CA ARG A 43 -4.72 8.12 -6.64
C ARG A 43 -3.62 8.49 -7.60
N LYS A 44 -3.86 9.52 -8.41
CA LYS A 44 -2.81 10.14 -9.21
C LYS A 44 -1.96 11.01 -8.28
N ILE A 45 -0.67 10.73 -8.23
CA ILE A 45 0.29 11.56 -7.50
C ILE A 45 0.65 12.77 -8.39
N PRO A 46 0.71 13.99 -7.85
CA PRO A 46 0.96 15.19 -8.64
C PRO A 46 2.39 15.29 -9.18
N GLU A 47 3.34 14.58 -8.54
CA GLU A 47 4.76 14.62 -8.83
C GLU A 47 5.30 13.23 -9.24
N ARG A 48 6.36 13.22 -10.03
CA ARG A 48 7.13 12.00 -10.34
C ARG A 48 8.17 11.82 -9.24
N THR A 49 8.07 10.76 -8.46
CA THR A 49 8.98 10.56 -7.32
C THR A 49 9.29 9.09 -7.07
N ASN A 50 10.51 8.84 -6.60
CA ASN A 50 10.96 7.55 -6.09
C ASN A 50 11.30 7.60 -4.58
N SER A 51 11.03 8.73 -3.90
CA SER A 51 11.28 8.88 -2.47
C SER A 51 10.28 8.05 -1.68
N PHE A 52 10.78 7.19 -0.79
CA PHE A 52 9.93 6.36 0.05
C PHE A 52 9.10 7.22 1.00
N ALA A 53 9.69 8.27 1.58
CA ALA A 53 8.99 9.18 2.49
C ALA A 53 7.77 9.83 1.83
N LYS A 54 7.92 10.35 0.61
CA LYS A 54 6.82 10.95 -0.15
C LYS A 54 5.74 9.92 -0.49
N LEU A 55 6.14 8.78 -1.06
CA LEU A 55 5.21 7.71 -1.46
C LEU A 55 4.44 7.15 -0.26
N TYR A 56 5.10 6.97 0.88
CA TYR A 56 4.46 6.49 2.10
C TYR A 56 3.37 7.45 2.56
N GLY A 57 3.63 8.76 2.56
CA GLY A 57 2.62 9.76 2.93
C GLY A 57 1.37 9.70 2.05
N TYR A 58 1.54 9.60 0.73
CA TYR A 58 0.39 9.47 -0.20
C TYR A 58 -0.38 8.16 0.01
N LEU A 59 0.32 7.05 0.21
CA LEU A 59 -0.29 5.74 0.44
C LEU A 59 -1.02 5.68 1.78
N GLU A 60 -0.44 6.24 2.83
CA GLU A 60 -1.06 6.32 4.16
C GLU A 60 -2.33 7.17 4.13
N ALA A 61 -2.29 8.32 3.48
CA ALA A 61 -3.47 9.18 3.32
C ALA A 61 -4.60 8.45 2.58
N LEU A 62 -4.28 7.81 1.44
CA LEU A 62 -5.25 7.02 0.68
C LEU A 62 -5.81 5.85 1.49
N PHE A 63 -4.95 5.17 2.26
CA PHE A 63 -5.36 4.06 3.11
C PHE A 63 -6.36 4.51 4.17
N ARG A 64 -6.08 5.60 4.88
CA ARG A 64 -6.98 6.13 5.93
C ARG A 64 -8.33 6.61 5.38
N GLU A 65 -8.35 7.11 4.15
CA GLU A 65 -9.57 7.57 3.48
C GLU A 65 -10.45 6.41 2.99
N THR A 66 -9.84 5.33 2.49
CA THR A 66 -10.55 4.25 1.79
C THR A 66 -10.75 2.98 2.60
N VAL A 67 -10.00 2.79 3.68
CA VAL A 67 -10.02 1.57 4.49
C VAL A 67 -10.55 1.86 5.89
N ASP A 68 -11.64 1.18 6.23
CA ASP A 68 -12.23 1.21 7.56
C ASP A 68 -11.29 0.53 8.58
N PRO A 69 -10.86 1.25 9.63
CA PRO A 69 -9.89 0.76 10.62
C PRO A 69 -10.46 -0.37 11.49
N ALA A 70 -11.77 -0.54 11.59
CA ALA A 70 -12.39 -1.64 12.32
C ALA A 70 -12.31 -2.99 11.57
N ARG A 71 -11.83 -2.99 10.32
CA ARG A 71 -11.78 -4.19 9.47
C ARG A 71 -10.45 -4.91 9.60
N THR A 72 -10.50 -6.22 9.78
CA THR A 72 -9.32 -7.07 9.71
C THR A 72 -8.83 -7.19 8.27
N MET A 73 -7.51 -7.11 8.06
CA MET A 73 -6.91 -7.18 6.74
C MET A 73 -6.06 -8.44 6.58
N ARG A 74 -6.22 -9.12 5.43
CA ARG A 74 -5.46 -10.34 5.11
C ARG A 74 -4.35 -10.09 4.09
N LYS A 75 -4.52 -9.13 3.19
CA LYS A 75 -3.60 -8.82 2.09
C LYS A 75 -3.68 -7.33 1.75
N ILE A 76 -2.52 -6.70 1.54
CA ILE A 76 -2.40 -5.37 0.95
C ILE A 76 -1.66 -5.52 -0.38
N SER A 77 -2.20 -4.94 -1.44
CA SER A 77 -1.57 -4.87 -2.76
C SER A 77 -1.35 -3.41 -3.12
N ILE A 78 -0.12 -3.07 -3.48
CA ILE A 78 0.27 -1.72 -3.88
C ILE A 78 0.81 -1.82 -5.30
N GLY A 79 0.34 -0.96 -6.20
CA GLY A 79 0.79 -0.89 -7.58
C GLY A 79 1.09 0.55 -7.97
N PHE A 80 2.18 0.74 -8.72
CA PHE A 80 2.55 2.02 -9.29
C PHE A 80 2.41 1.93 -10.81
N GLY A 81 1.61 2.83 -11.40
CA GLY A 81 1.44 2.95 -12.85
C GLY A 81 2.22 4.12 -13.42
N ASN A 82 2.35 4.18 -14.75
CA ASN A 82 3.02 5.27 -15.48
C ASN A 82 4.46 5.54 -14.99
N LEU A 83 5.22 4.45 -14.80
CA LEU A 83 6.62 4.54 -14.41
C LEU A 83 7.44 5.21 -15.52
N VAL A 84 8.39 6.03 -15.10
CA VAL A 84 9.32 6.74 -15.95
C VAL A 84 10.73 6.60 -15.38
N ASP A 85 11.75 6.97 -16.15
CA ASP A 85 13.13 6.96 -15.70
C ASP A 85 13.33 7.85 -14.46
N ALA A 86 14.18 7.39 -13.55
CA ALA A 86 14.42 8.07 -12.27
C ALA A 86 14.99 9.49 -12.44
N ASP A 87 15.64 9.77 -13.57
CA ASP A 87 16.20 11.08 -13.89
C ASP A 87 15.11 12.12 -14.22
N LEU A 88 13.88 11.67 -14.45
CA LEU A 88 12.69 12.52 -14.64
C LEU A 88 11.94 12.78 -13.33
N ALA A 89 12.54 12.46 -12.18
CA ALA A 89 11.99 12.79 -10.88
C ALA A 89 11.84 14.31 -10.72
N THR A 90 10.70 14.73 -10.19
CA THR A 90 10.40 16.15 -9.96
C THR A 90 11.16 16.66 -8.74
N VAL A 91 11.96 17.70 -8.92
CA VAL A 91 12.64 18.44 -7.85
C VAL A 91 11.94 19.78 -7.70
N ASP A 92 11.44 20.05 -6.50
CA ASP A 92 10.86 21.35 -6.13
C ASP A 92 11.90 22.21 -5.38
N LEU A 93 11.70 23.53 -5.35
CA LEU A 93 12.57 24.51 -4.70
C LEU A 93 12.83 24.19 -3.22
N PHE A 94 11.87 23.57 -2.55
CA PHE A 94 11.96 23.18 -1.13
C PHE A 94 12.46 21.75 -0.91
N THR A 95 12.88 21.06 -1.96
CA THR A 95 13.40 19.70 -1.85
C THR A 95 14.81 19.73 -1.25
N ASP A 96 15.02 19.08 -0.11
CA ASP A 96 16.36 18.80 0.40
C ASP A 96 17.03 17.74 -0.50
N VAL A 97 17.74 18.21 -1.51
CA VAL A 97 18.44 17.38 -2.50
C VAL A 97 19.44 16.45 -1.83
N ALA A 98 20.12 16.92 -0.79
CA ALA A 98 21.11 16.11 -0.08
C ALA A 98 20.44 14.96 0.69
N ALA A 99 19.29 15.20 1.32
CA ALA A 99 18.51 14.14 1.94
C ALA A 99 17.96 13.13 0.93
N ALA A 100 17.43 13.61 -0.19
CA ALA A 100 16.92 12.75 -1.27
C ALA A 100 18.02 11.87 -1.88
N ASP A 101 19.20 12.41 -2.15
CA ASP A 101 20.34 11.66 -2.66
C ASP A 101 20.84 10.61 -1.65
N ARG A 102 20.89 10.96 -0.36
CA ARG A 102 21.20 9.97 0.70
C ARG A 102 20.19 8.84 0.76
N GLU A 103 18.90 9.14 0.64
CA GLU A 103 17.83 8.13 0.59
C GLU A 103 17.99 7.21 -0.63
N ARG A 104 18.23 7.80 -1.82
CA ARG A 104 18.46 7.07 -3.07
C ARG A 104 19.64 6.12 -2.95
N ARG A 105 20.81 6.59 -2.50
CA ARG A 105 22.02 5.77 -2.33
C ARG A 105 21.81 4.61 -1.36
N ARG A 106 21.03 4.81 -0.29
CA ARG A 106 20.68 3.72 0.64
C ARG A 106 19.82 2.67 -0.04
N ALA A 107 18.82 3.08 -0.82
CA ALA A 107 17.98 2.14 -1.57
C ALA A 107 18.81 1.34 -2.59
N GLU A 108 19.68 2.02 -3.35
CA GLU A 108 20.59 1.38 -4.32
C GLU A 108 21.54 0.39 -3.63
N ALA A 109 22.14 0.74 -2.49
CA ALA A 109 22.99 -0.16 -1.73
C ALA A 109 22.24 -1.41 -1.26
N VAL A 110 20.99 -1.27 -0.78
CA VAL A 110 20.16 -2.41 -0.39
C VAL A 110 19.87 -3.32 -1.58
N LEU A 111 19.58 -2.75 -2.75
CA LEU A 111 19.35 -3.52 -3.98
C LEU A 111 20.63 -4.24 -4.44
N ALA A 112 21.77 -3.57 -4.42
CA ALA A 112 23.07 -4.15 -4.79
C ALA A 112 23.43 -5.34 -3.90
N VAL A 113 23.27 -5.21 -2.58
CA VAL A 113 23.51 -6.32 -1.63
C VAL A 113 22.58 -7.49 -1.92
N LYS A 114 21.28 -7.23 -2.13
CA LYS A 114 20.31 -8.31 -2.46
C LYS A 114 20.59 -8.97 -3.80
N GLY A 115 21.06 -8.21 -4.79
CA GLY A 115 21.45 -8.74 -6.10
C GLY A 115 22.67 -9.67 -5.99
N LYS A 116 23.66 -9.28 -5.18
CA LYS A 116 24.91 -10.05 -5.01
C LYS A 116 24.76 -11.27 -4.08
N PHE A 117 24.03 -11.14 -2.98
CA PHE A 117 23.98 -12.13 -1.91
C PHE A 117 22.61 -12.82 -1.75
N GLY A 118 21.65 -12.48 -2.61
CA GLY A 118 20.30 -13.04 -2.61
C GLY A 118 19.29 -12.27 -1.76
N LYS A 119 18.01 -12.58 -1.94
CA LYS A 119 16.87 -11.86 -1.33
C LYS A 119 16.87 -11.89 0.21
N ASN A 120 17.47 -12.93 0.80
CA ASN A 120 17.59 -13.10 2.26
C ASN A 120 18.82 -12.43 2.88
N ALA A 121 19.70 -11.80 2.08
CA ALA A 121 20.88 -11.10 2.60
C ALA A 121 20.51 -9.87 3.46
N LEU A 122 19.40 -9.19 3.12
CA LEU A 122 18.84 -8.09 3.88
C LEU A 122 17.33 -8.26 4.01
N ILE A 123 16.85 -8.54 5.21
CA ILE A 123 15.42 -8.72 5.51
C ILE A 123 14.93 -7.65 6.47
N LYS A 124 13.63 -7.35 6.40
CA LYS A 124 12.98 -6.50 7.42
C LYS A 124 12.85 -7.28 8.72
N GLY A 125 13.02 -6.62 9.86
CA GLY A 125 12.84 -7.25 11.18
C GLY A 125 11.44 -7.84 11.39
N THR A 126 10.42 -7.28 10.72
CA THR A 126 9.06 -7.85 10.71
C THR A 126 8.99 -9.25 10.09
N SER A 127 9.92 -9.59 9.20
CA SER A 127 10.03 -10.91 8.58
C SER A 127 10.73 -11.96 9.46
N LEU A 128 11.14 -11.60 10.68
CA LEU A 128 11.74 -12.51 11.66
C LEU A 128 10.75 -12.97 12.75
N LYS A 129 9.51 -12.48 12.73
CA LYS A 129 8.47 -12.93 13.67
C LYS A 129 8.14 -14.40 13.42
N GLU A 130 7.72 -15.11 14.47
CA GLU A 130 7.45 -16.56 14.47
C GLU A 130 6.59 -17.03 13.29
N HIS A 131 5.50 -16.31 12.99
CA HIS A 131 4.58 -16.65 11.90
C HIS A 131 4.84 -15.87 10.59
N ALA A 132 6.01 -15.23 10.45
CA ALA A 132 6.36 -14.49 9.25
C ALA A 132 6.96 -15.41 8.17
N LEU A 133 6.28 -15.52 7.03
CA LEU A 133 6.73 -16.34 5.90
C LEU A 133 7.73 -15.62 4.97
N GLY A 134 8.24 -14.45 5.36
CA GLY A 134 9.03 -13.59 4.47
C GLY A 134 10.32 -14.24 3.98
N ARG A 135 11.02 -14.99 4.84
CA ARG A 135 12.28 -15.68 4.49
C ARG A 135 12.04 -16.90 3.60
N GLU A 136 11.00 -17.66 3.88
CA GLU A 136 10.61 -18.85 3.12
C GLU A 136 10.08 -18.46 1.74
N ARG A 137 9.23 -17.42 1.64
CA ARG A 137 8.76 -16.91 0.34
C ARG A 137 9.88 -16.43 -0.56
N ASN A 138 11.00 -15.98 0.01
CA ASN A 138 12.17 -15.56 -0.77
C ASN A 138 12.92 -16.73 -1.44
N THR A 139 12.74 -17.97 -0.95
CA THR A 139 13.31 -19.18 -1.57
C THR A 139 12.38 -19.78 -2.62
N MET A 140 11.10 -19.41 -2.63
CA MET A 140 10.13 -19.89 -3.62
C MET A 140 10.33 -19.22 -5.00
N VAL A 141 10.12 -20.00 -6.06
CA VAL A 141 10.09 -19.53 -7.45
C VAL A 141 8.66 -19.70 -7.96
N GLY A 142 8.02 -18.60 -8.37
CA GLY A 142 6.63 -18.64 -8.88
C GLY A 142 5.56 -19.06 -7.86
N GLY A 143 5.90 -19.14 -6.56
CA GLY A 143 4.98 -19.62 -5.51
C GLY A 143 5.11 -21.11 -5.20
N HIS A 144 6.04 -21.81 -5.87
CA HIS A 144 6.39 -23.19 -5.58
C HIS A 144 7.77 -23.26 -4.93
N HIS A 145 7.98 -24.27 -4.08
CA HIS A 145 9.31 -24.71 -3.71
C HIS A 145 9.91 -25.39 -4.94
N GLY A 146 10.99 -24.79 -5.46
CA GLY A 146 11.78 -25.39 -6.53
C GLY A 146 12.66 -26.52 -6.02
#